data_AF-A0AAV4F211-F1
#
_entry.id   AF-A0AAV4F211-F1
#
_cell.length_a   1.000
_cell.length_b   1.000
_cell.length_c   1.000
_cell.angle_alpha   90.00
_cell.angle_beta   90.00
_cell.angle_gamma   90.00
#
_symmetry.space_group_name_H-M   'P 1'
#
loop_
_entity.id
_entity.type
_entity.pdbx_description
1 polymer ?
#
loop_
_entity_poly.entity_id
_entity_poly.type
_entity_poly.pdbx_seq_one_letter_code
_entity_poly.pdbx_strand_id
1 'polypeptide(L)'
;MEDLLHHFNDPSIMDIKMGTRTFLEVEVKNPTLRADLYQKMIKVEPDAPTQQEKEQGAITKLRYMQFRERESSTALQGFRIEAIRMTGEPPNTSLKRVKTKEEVSHFIRKFVSGHEVVIPVLYRRLKDIREKFESISFFKTHEVIGSSLLIMYDRDNNAGVWMIDFAKTIPLQDVTVNHRSPWEIGNHEDGYLFGLDRLISIFADLDEKLSNPDKSEAQEEPTTNAQPVSS
;
A
#
# COMPACT_ATOMS: atom_id res chain seq x y z
N MET A 1 24.31 -0.60 2.69
CA MET A 1 23.00 0.05 2.51
C MET A 1 23.29 1.44 2.01
N GLU A 2 22.67 1.84 0.90
CA GLU A 2 22.80 3.19 0.34
C GLU A 2 21.84 4.13 1.08
N ASP A 3 22.26 5.38 1.31
CA ASP A 3 21.36 6.41 1.83
C ASP A 3 20.58 7.02 0.67
N LEU A 4 19.34 6.56 0.50
CA LEU A 4 18.46 7.01 -0.56
C LEU A 4 18.07 8.50 -0.43
N LEU A 5 18.24 9.11 0.74
CA LEU A 5 17.92 10.52 0.99
C LEU A 5 19.05 11.48 0.58
N HIS A 6 20.29 10.98 0.46
CA HIS A 6 21.48 11.79 0.18
C HIS A 6 21.39 12.62 -1.12
N HIS A 7 20.56 12.19 -2.07
CA HIS A 7 20.37 12.85 -3.36
C HIS A 7 19.16 13.80 -3.42
N PHE A 8 18.43 13.98 -2.31
CA PHE A 8 17.20 14.78 -2.27
C PHE A 8 17.29 15.96 -1.30
N ASN A 9 16.72 17.11 -1.71
CA ASN A 9 16.69 18.30 -0.87
C ASN A 9 15.37 18.43 -0.09
N ASP A 10 15.40 18.01 1.19
CA ASP A 10 14.24 17.90 2.09
C ASP A 10 13.03 17.14 1.49
N PRO A 11 13.19 15.85 1.15
CA PRO A 11 12.22 15.09 0.37
C PRO A 11 10.89 14.89 1.10
N SER A 12 9.81 14.97 0.32
CA SER A 12 8.54 14.35 0.67
C SER A 12 8.61 12.85 0.37
N ILE A 13 8.17 12.02 1.32
CA ILE A 13 8.35 10.55 1.33
C ILE A 13 7.00 9.86 1.54
N MET A 14 6.74 8.79 0.78
CA MET A 14 5.62 7.88 0.98
C MET A 14 6.11 6.43 1.01
N ASP A 15 5.75 5.71 2.09
CA ASP A 15 6.01 4.27 2.26
C ASP A 15 4.75 3.49 1.87
N ILE A 16 4.85 2.71 0.79
CA ILE A 16 3.80 1.81 0.33
C ILE A 16 4.23 0.35 0.57
N LYS A 17 3.62 -0.32 1.54
CA LYS A 17 3.84 -1.75 1.78
C LYS A 17 3.13 -2.59 0.73
N MET A 18 3.86 -3.51 0.11
CA MET A 18 3.41 -4.30 -1.03
C MET A 18 2.97 -5.71 -0.66
N GLY A 19 2.21 -6.35 -1.56
CA GLY A 19 1.65 -7.68 -1.43
C GLY A 19 0.20 -7.66 -0.94
N THR A 20 -0.60 -8.66 -1.33
CA THR A 20 -1.92 -8.95 -0.73
C THR A 20 -1.80 -9.61 0.65
N ARG A 21 -0.62 -10.16 0.94
CA ARG A 21 -0.29 -10.90 2.18
C ARG A 21 0.93 -10.27 2.84
N THR A 22 0.89 -10.13 4.17
CA THR A 22 1.94 -9.42 4.94
C THR A 22 2.56 -10.24 6.08
N PHE A 23 2.28 -11.55 6.09
CA PHE A 23 2.86 -12.55 6.98
C PHE A 23 3.43 -13.72 6.15
N LEU A 24 4.50 -14.35 6.63
CA LEU A 24 5.06 -15.57 6.03
C LEU A 24 4.16 -16.77 6.34
N GLU A 25 4.14 -17.80 5.49
CA GLU A 25 3.31 -19.00 5.74
C GLU A 25 3.64 -19.68 7.08
N VAL A 26 4.91 -19.67 7.51
CA VAL A 26 5.33 -20.20 8.82
C VAL A 26 4.73 -19.45 10.01
N GLU A 27 4.37 -18.17 9.84
CA GLU A 27 3.70 -17.38 10.88
C GLU A 27 2.22 -17.74 11.06
N VAL A 28 1.60 -18.43 10.08
CA VAL A 28 0.18 -18.86 10.12
C VAL A 28 -0.09 -19.82 11.29
N LYS A 29 0.87 -20.68 11.61
CA LYS A 29 0.71 -21.74 12.62
C LYS A 29 1.04 -21.30 14.05
N ASN A 30 1.35 -20.03 14.30
CA ASN A 30 1.76 -19.55 15.63
C ASN A 30 0.55 -19.17 16.51
N PRO A 31 0.25 -19.92 17.60
CA PRO A 31 -0.91 -19.67 18.46
C PRO A 31 -0.66 -18.58 19.54
N THR A 32 0.53 -17.95 19.57
CA THR A 32 0.90 -17.02 20.65
C THR A 32 0.00 -15.78 20.65
N LEU A 33 -0.73 -15.60 21.76
CA LEU A 33 -1.58 -14.44 22.01
C LEU A 33 -0.75 -13.21 22.38
N ARG A 34 -1.21 -12.05 21.94
CA ARG A 34 -0.53 -10.75 22.06
C ARG A 34 -1.52 -9.65 22.47
N ALA A 35 -1.43 -9.22 23.72
CA ALA A 35 -2.27 -8.14 24.24
C ALA A 35 -1.99 -6.80 23.53
N ASP A 36 -0.74 -6.50 23.17
CA ASP A 36 -0.39 -5.25 22.46
C ASP A 36 -0.98 -5.18 21.05
N LEU A 37 -1.17 -6.32 20.38
CA LEU A 37 -1.82 -6.38 19.06
C LEU A 37 -3.34 -6.19 19.19
N TYR A 38 -3.97 -6.76 20.23
CA TYR A 38 -5.38 -6.50 20.55
C TYR A 38 -5.61 -5.01 20.84
N GLN A 39 -4.75 -4.39 21.68
CA GLN A 39 -4.79 -2.96 21.96
C GLN A 39 -4.58 -2.08 20.71
N LYS A 40 -3.80 -2.55 19.72
CA LYS A 40 -3.68 -1.89 18.41
C LYS A 40 -4.90 -2.09 17.52
N MET A 41 -5.57 -3.24 17.58
CA MET A 41 -6.79 -3.55 16.83
C MET A 41 -7.95 -2.66 17.27
N ILE A 42 -8.28 -2.63 18.57
CA ILE A 42 -9.42 -1.85 19.09
C ILE A 42 -9.25 -0.33 18.93
N LYS A 43 -8.01 0.16 18.81
CA LYS A 43 -7.69 1.57 18.48
C LYS A 43 -7.94 1.92 17.00
N VAL A 44 -8.18 0.93 16.14
CA VAL A 44 -8.52 1.12 14.72
C VAL A 44 -10.00 0.82 14.49
N GLU A 45 -10.51 -0.26 15.10
CA GLU A 45 -11.90 -0.68 15.01
C GLU A 45 -12.30 -1.41 16.31
N PRO A 46 -13.01 -0.75 17.24
CA PRO A 46 -13.35 -1.32 18.56
C PRO A 46 -14.14 -2.63 18.51
N ASP A 47 -14.96 -2.83 17.47
CA ASP A 47 -15.81 -4.01 17.30
C ASP A 47 -15.23 -5.09 16.38
N ALA A 48 -14.00 -4.91 15.90
CA ALA A 48 -13.29 -5.94 15.15
C ALA A 48 -12.92 -7.23 15.90
N PRO A 49 -12.70 -7.26 17.24
CA PRO A 49 -12.43 -8.50 17.96
C PRO A 49 -13.71 -9.28 18.28
N THR A 50 -13.64 -10.61 18.24
CA THR A 50 -14.72 -11.50 18.68
C THR A 50 -14.93 -11.42 20.20
N GLN A 51 -16.06 -11.94 20.70
CA GLN A 51 -16.34 -11.97 22.13
C GLN A 51 -15.23 -12.67 22.95
N GLN A 52 -14.70 -13.80 22.45
CA GLN A 52 -13.59 -14.50 23.07
C GLN A 52 -12.28 -13.67 23.07
N GLU A 53 -12.00 -12.93 21.99
CA GLU A 53 -10.83 -12.04 21.91
C GLU A 53 -10.98 -10.84 22.86
N LYS A 54 -12.21 -10.32 23.03
CA LYS A 54 -12.54 -9.26 24.01
C LYS A 54 -12.34 -9.75 25.45
N GLU A 55 -12.78 -10.97 25.78
CA GLU A 55 -12.59 -11.60 27.10
C GLU A 55 -11.12 -11.90 27.42
N GLN A 56 -10.34 -12.34 26.44
CA GLN A 56 -8.90 -12.61 26.60
C GLN A 56 -8.04 -11.34 26.62
N GLY A 57 -8.53 -10.22 26.06
CA GLY A 57 -7.77 -8.98 25.89
C GLY A 57 -6.53 -9.13 24.99
N ALA A 58 -6.50 -10.16 24.14
CA ALA A 58 -5.35 -10.56 23.33
C ALA A 58 -5.77 -11.31 22.06
N ILE A 59 -4.94 -11.24 21.02
CA ILE A 59 -5.15 -11.91 19.72
C ILE A 59 -3.84 -12.51 19.20
N THR A 60 -3.90 -13.47 18.28
CA THR A 60 -2.69 -13.99 17.62
C THR A 60 -2.10 -12.95 16.65
N LYS A 61 -0.82 -13.12 16.29
CA LYS A 61 -0.17 -12.27 15.28
C LYS A 61 -0.87 -12.37 13.92
N LEU A 62 -1.14 -13.58 13.44
CA LEU A 62 -1.85 -13.81 12.17
C LEU A 62 -3.18 -13.05 12.12
N ARG A 63 -3.99 -13.19 13.17
CA ARG A 63 -5.30 -12.54 13.31
C ARG A 63 -5.22 -11.01 13.22
N TYR A 64 -4.17 -10.41 13.78
CA TYR A 64 -3.91 -8.97 13.65
C TYR A 64 -3.49 -8.58 12.22
N MET A 65 -2.66 -9.39 11.55
CA MET A 65 -2.25 -9.12 10.17
C MET A 65 -3.44 -9.20 9.21
N GLN A 66 -4.25 -10.25 9.29
CA GLN A 66 -5.50 -10.41 8.52
C GLN A 66 -6.49 -9.25 8.74
N PHE A 67 -6.59 -8.76 9.99
CA PHE A 67 -7.33 -7.54 10.30
C PHE A 67 -6.75 -6.31 9.60
N ARG A 68 -5.44 -6.07 9.70
CA ARG A 68 -4.78 -4.94 9.01
C ARG A 68 -4.93 -5.02 7.49
N GLU A 69 -4.90 -6.22 6.92
CA GLU A 69 -5.04 -6.47 5.49
C GLU A 69 -6.44 -6.11 4.98
N ARG A 70 -7.49 -6.48 5.74
CA ARG A 70 -8.90 -6.15 5.46
C ARG A 70 -9.29 -4.71 5.79
N GLU A 71 -8.68 -4.13 6.81
CA GLU A 71 -8.94 -2.72 7.17
C GLU A 71 -8.17 -1.72 6.30
N SER A 72 -7.31 -2.17 5.40
CA SER A 72 -6.60 -1.32 4.44
C SER A 72 -6.84 -1.77 3.00
N SER A 73 -6.21 -1.08 2.05
CA SER A 73 -6.20 -1.45 0.64
C SER A 73 -5.44 -2.75 0.35
N THR A 74 -4.75 -3.34 1.33
CA THR A 74 -3.90 -4.53 1.11
C THR A 74 -4.67 -5.70 0.47
N ALA A 75 -5.82 -6.08 1.04
CA ALA A 75 -6.60 -7.22 0.54
C ALA A 75 -7.27 -6.97 -0.83
N LEU A 76 -7.59 -5.72 -1.17
CA LEU A 76 -8.33 -5.37 -2.40
C LEU A 76 -7.43 -4.88 -3.54
N GLN A 77 -6.32 -4.23 -3.19
CA GLN A 77 -5.42 -3.55 -4.11
C GLN A 77 -4.01 -4.15 -4.14
N GLY A 78 -3.65 -5.07 -3.24
CA GLY A 78 -2.32 -5.70 -3.19
C GLY A 78 -1.20 -4.82 -2.64
N PHE A 79 -1.54 -3.71 -1.98
CA PHE A 79 -0.62 -2.83 -1.28
C PHE A 79 -1.39 -1.93 -0.30
N ARG A 80 -0.66 -1.21 0.57
CA ARG A 80 -1.22 -0.08 1.35
C ARG A 80 -0.17 1.00 1.62
N ILE A 81 -0.63 2.24 1.75
CA ILE A 81 0.22 3.34 2.22
C ILE A 81 0.34 3.21 3.75
N GLU A 82 1.54 2.97 4.28
CA GLU A 82 1.78 2.87 5.73
C GLU A 82 2.08 4.25 6.35
N ALA A 83 2.80 5.11 5.64
CA ALA A 83 3.17 6.45 6.09
C ALA A 83 3.35 7.43 4.92
N ILE A 84 3.05 8.71 5.20
CA ILE A 84 3.39 9.85 4.33
C ILE A 84 4.07 10.91 5.20
N ARG A 85 5.23 11.43 4.78
CA ARG A 85 5.90 12.60 5.35
C ARG A 85 6.04 13.64 4.25
N MET A 86 5.27 14.72 4.32
CA MET A 86 5.44 15.86 3.41
C MET A 86 6.47 16.84 3.98
N THR A 87 7.14 17.57 3.10
CA THR A 87 8.14 18.59 3.45
C THR A 87 7.51 19.65 4.37
N GLY A 88 8.14 19.92 5.52
CA GLY A 88 7.60 20.82 6.54
C GLY A 88 6.45 20.28 7.41
N GLU A 89 5.90 19.08 7.13
CA GLU A 89 4.80 18.48 7.89
C GLU A 89 5.25 17.31 8.79
N PRO A 90 4.55 17.04 9.92
CA PRO A 90 4.75 15.82 10.70
C PRO A 90 4.29 14.57 9.92
N PRO A 91 4.89 13.38 10.13
CA PRO A 91 4.47 12.16 9.45
C PRO A 91 3.00 11.79 9.70
N ASN A 92 2.22 11.68 8.64
CA ASN A 92 0.86 11.17 8.67
C ASN A 92 0.86 9.64 8.67
N THR A 93 0.36 9.05 9.76
CA THR A 93 0.17 7.60 9.95
C THR A 93 -1.30 7.21 10.16
N SER A 94 -2.23 8.14 9.92
CA SER A 94 -3.69 7.95 10.03
C SER A 94 -4.29 7.31 8.77
N LEU A 95 -3.49 6.50 8.06
CA LEU A 95 -3.83 5.86 6.77
C LEU A 95 -4.46 4.47 6.96
N LYS A 96 -4.71 4.08 8.22
CA LYS A 96 -5.04 2.71 8.63
C LYS A 96 -6.35 2.16 8.10
N ARG A 97 -7.25 3.03 7.59
CA ARG A 97 -8.57 2.71 7.02
C ARG A 97 -8.71 3.07 5.54
N VAL A 98 -7.62 3.46 4.86
CA VAL A 98 -7.59 3.72 3.41
C VAL A 98 -7.68 2.38 2.68
N LYS A 99 -8.76 2.16 1.92
CA LYS A 99 -9.13 0.88 1.29
C LYS A 99 -9.32 0.95 -0.21
N THR A 100 -10.06 1.95 -0.70
CA THR A 100 -10.51 1.95 -2.10
C THR A 100 -9.47 2.56 -3.04
N LYS A 101 -9.64 2.35 -4.36
CA LYS A 101 -8.77 2.94 -5.37
C LYS A 101 -8.84 4.47 -5.31
N GLU A 102 -10.02 5.00 -5.03
CA GLU A 102 -10.34 6.44 -4.98
C GLU A 102 -9.70 7.10 -3.75
N GLU A 103 -9.79 6.47 -2.57
CA GLU A 103 -9.14 6.94 -1.35
C GLU A 103 -7.60 6.94 -1.50
N VAL A 104 -7.02 5.85 -2.02
CA VAL A 104 -5.58 5.79 -2.32
C VAL A 104 -5.19 6.89 -3.31
N SER A 105 -5.97 7.08 -4.37
CA SER A 105 -5.72 8.12 -5.37
C SER A 105 -5.80 9.53 -4.77
N HIS A 106 -6.71 9.77 -3.83
CA HIS A 106 -6.79 11.03 -3.09
C HIS A 106 -5.53 11.28 -2.26
N PHE A 107 -5.03 10.27 -1.52
CA PHE A 107 -3.79 10.40 -0.75
C PHE A 107 -2.56 10.58 -1.62
N ILE A 108 -2.49 9.95 -2.80
CA ILE A 108 -1.40 10.18 -3.78
C ILE A 108 -1.47 11.61 -4.35
N ARG A 109 -2.66 12.10 -4.74
CA ARG A 109 -2.83 13.50 -5.19
C ARG A 109 -2.41 14.49 -4.11
N LYS A 110 -2.86 14.29 -2.86
CA LYS A 110 -2.46 15.15 -1.74
C LYS A 110 -0.95 15.11 -1.53
N PHE A 111 -0.32 13.93 -1.60
CA PHE A 111 1.11 13.77 -1.41
C PHE A 111 1.94 14.56 -2.41
N VAL A 112 1.53 14.66 -3.68
CA VAL A 112 2.27 15.39 -4.74
C VAL A 112 1.70 16.79 -5.04
N SER A 113 0.88 17.34 -4.15
CA SER A 113 0.21 18.64 -4.36
C SER A 113 1.23 19.77 -4.55
N GLY A 114 1.08 20.53 -5.65
CA GLY A 114 2.04 21.56 -6.07
C GLY A 114 3.30 21.03 -6.75
N HIS A 115 3.42 19.72 -6.90
CA HIS A 115 4.52 18.99 -7.52
C HIS A 115 4.02 17.97 -8.56
N GLU A 116 2.84 18.18 -9.14
CA GLU A 116 2.12 17.21 -9.98
C GLU A 116 2.94 16.73 -11.19
N VAL A 117 3.90 17.55 -11.66
CA VAL A 117 4.88 17.22 -12.70
C VAL A 117 5.69 15.94 -12.41
N VAL A 118 5.78 15.49 -11.16
CA VAL A 118 6.45 14.22 -10.80
C VAL A 118 5.61 12.98 -11.12
N ILE A 119 4.29 13.08 -11.28
CA ILE A 119 3.40 11.93 -11.57
C ILE A 119 3.86 11.16 -12.83
N PRO A 120 4.10 11.80 -13.99
CA PRO A 120 4.62 11.09 -15.17
C PRO A 120 5.98 10.41 -14.94
N VAL A 121 6.83 10.93 -14.04
CA VAL A 121 8.14 10.36 -13.71
C VAL A 121 7.96 9.11 -12.85
N LEU A 122 7.15 9.21 -11.79
CA LEU A 122 6.83 8.10 -10.89
C LEU A 122 6.09 6.97 -11.63
N TYR A 123 5.13 7.31 -12.50
CA TYR A 123 4.41 6.35 -13.34
C TYR A 123 5.35 5.51 -14.22
N ARG A 124 6.25 6.17 -14.96
CA ARG A 124 7.28 5.49 -15.77
C ARG A 124 8.18 4.62 -14.90
N ARG A 125 8.68 5.16 -13.78
CA ARG A 125 9.55 4.42 -12.86
C ARG A 125 8.89 3.16 -12.30
N LEU A 126 7.59 3.18 -11.98
CA LEU A 126 6.85 2.01 -11.53
C LEU A 126 6.74 0.93 -12.63
N LYS A 127 6.55 1.33 -13.89
CA LYS A 127 6.58 0.40 -15.03
C LYS A 127 7.96 -0.23 -15.21
N ASP A 128 9.03 0.55 -15.15
CA ASP A 128 10.41 0.05 -15.25
C ASP A 128 10.71 -0.98 -14.14
N ILE A 129 10.24 -0.72 -12.92
CA ILE A 129 10.36 -1.65 -11.78
C ILE A 129 9.61 -2.96 -12.07
N ARG A 130 8.38 -2.90 -12.58
CA ARG A 130 7.61 -4.10 -12.94
C ARG A 130 8.32 -4.93 -14.00
N GLU A 131 8.73 -4.32 -15.11
CA GLU A 131 9.44 -5.00 -16.21
C GLU A 131 10.75 -5.63 -15.72
N LYS A 132 11.43 -4.99 -14.75
CA LYS A 132 12.62 -5.55 -14.11
C LYS A 132 12.29 -6.75 -13.23
N PHE A 133 11.23 -6.69 -12.43
CA PHE A 133 10.82 -7.81 -11.55
C PHE A 133 10.30 -9.02 -12.35
N GLU A 134 9.64 -8.79 -13.48
CA GLU A 134 9.18 -9.87 -14.38
C GLU A 134 10.33 -10.56 -15.13
N SER A 135 11.45 -9.87 -15.36
CA SER A 135 12.60 -10.39 -16.10
C SER A 135 13.67 -11.05 -15.22
N ILE A 136 13.82 -10.67 -13.95
CA ILE A 136 14.79 -11.30 -13.04
C ILE A 136 14.29 -12.65 -12.48
N SER A 137 15.17 -13.64 -12.44
CA SER A 137 14.88 -14.95 -11.82
C SER A 137 14.60 -14.85 -10.33
N PHE A 138 15.28 -13.92 -9.63
CA PHE A 138 15.16 -13.70 -8.20
C PHE A 138 13.71 -13.58 -7.74
N PHE A 139 12.89 -12.75 -8.40
CA PHE A 139 11.50 -12.52 -7.98
C PHE A 139 10.71 -13.84 -8.00
N LYS A 140 10.73 -14.54 -9.14
CA LYS A 140 10.00 -15.81 -9.38
C LYS A 140 10.35 -16.93 -8.40
N THR A 141 11.49 -16.86 -7.71
CA THR A 141 11.96 -17.88 -6.75
C THR A 141 12.04 -17.36 -5.31
N HIS A 142 11.40 -16.23 -4.97
CA HIS A 142 11.34 -15.71 -3.60
C HIS A 142 9.90 -15.31 -3.23
N GLU A 143 9.49 -15.65 -2.02
CA GLU A 143 8.30 -15.09 -1.38
C GLU A 143 8.68 -13.69 -0.83
N VAL A 144 8.05 -12.63 -1.35
CA VAL A 144 8.43 -11.24 -1.09
C VAL A 144 7.47 -10.57 -0.12
N ILE A 145 7.59 -10.92 1.16
CA ILE A 145 6.67 -10.47 2.21
C ILE A 145 7.21 -9.24 2.96
N GLY A 146 6.31 -8.28 3.24
CA GLY A 146 6.56 -7.19 4.19
C GLY A 146 7.42 -6.03 3.68
N SER A 147 8.07 -6.19 2.52
CA SER A 147 8.79 -5.13 1.79
C SER A 147 7.88 -3.99 1.35
N SER A 148 8.47 -2.83 1.09
CA SER A 148 7.77 -1.63 0.62
C SER A 148 8.36 -1.05 -0.66
N LEU A 149 7.56 -0.28 -1.39
CA LEU A 149 8.04 0.73 -2.33
C LEU A 149 8.09 2.08 -1.61
N LEU A 150 9.28 2.66 -1.57
CA LEU A 150 9.53 4.00 -1.05
C LEU A 150 9.48 4.99 -2.23
N ILE A 151 8.45 5.82 -2.27
CA ILE A 151 8.29 6.90 -3.24
C ILE A 151 8.81 8.19 -2.61
N MET A 152 9.65 8.92 -3.34
CA MET A 152 10.20 10.20 -2.86
C MET A 152 10.22 11.24 -3.96
N TYR A 153 10.03 12.51 -3.59
CA TYR A 153 10.33 13.66 -4.44
C TYR A 153 10.85 14.84 -3.60
N ASP A 154 11.60 15.77 -4.22
CA ASP A 154 12.06 17.01 -3.56
C ASP A 154 11.48 18.29 -4.18
N ARG A 155 11.85 19.43 -3.58
CA ARG A 155 11.46 20.77 -4.00
C ARG A 155 11.78 21.12 -5.45
N ASP A 156 12.77 20.46 -6.05
CA ASP A 156 13.26 20.71 -7.41
C ASP A 156 12.62 19.74 -8.43
N ASN A 157 11.64 18.94 -7.97
CA ASN A 157 10.94 17.89 -8.72
C ASN A 157 11.81 16.71 -9.15
N ASN A 158 12.96 16.49 -8.50
CA ASN A 158 13.61 15.18 -8.59
C ASN A 158 12.67 14.18 -7.91
N ALA A 159 12.42 13.04 -8.54
CA ALA A 159 11.49 12.04 -8.05
C ALA A 159 11.94 10.62 -8.38
N GLY A 160 11.61 9.66 -7.51
CA GLY A 160 11.98 8.27 -7.73
C GLY A 160 11.22 7.27 -6.85
N VAL A 161 11.43 6.00 -7.16
CA VAL A 161 10.87 4.86 -6.44
C VAL A 161 11.93 3.79 -6.25
N TRP A 162 12.03 3.29 -5.02
CA TRP A 162 12.93 2.21 -4.60
C TRP A 162 12.17 1.12 -3.86
N MET A 163 12.64 -0.12 -3.97
CA MET A 163 12.16 -1.22 -3.14
C MET A 163 13.04 -1.33 -1.90
N ILE A 164 12.42 -1.47 -0.72
CA ILE A 164 13.07 -1.54 0.59
C ILE A 164 12.50 -2.69 1.43
N ASP A 165 13.11 -2.95 2.59
CA ASP A 165 12.64 -3.90 3.61
C ASP A 165 12.55 -5.39 3.19
N PHE A 166 13.64 -5.93 2.66
CA PHE A 166 13.79 -7.33 2.26
C PHE A 166 13.94 -8.34 3.43
N ALA A 167 13.73 -7.92 4.69
CA ALA A 167 13.99 -8.74 5.88
C ALA A 167 13.10 -10.00 6.00
N LYS A 168 12.03 -10.07 5.21
CA LYS A 168 11.12 -11.21 5.06
C LYS A 168 10.99 -11.67 3.60
N THR A 169 11.95 -11.33 2.75
CA THR A 169 12.07 -11.90 1.41
C THR A 169 12.83 -13.22 1.51
N ILE A 170 12.16 -14.35 1.29
CA ILE A 170 12.68 -15.69 1.56
C ILE A 170 12.75 -16.50 0.26
N PRO A 171 13.86 -17.20 -0.05
CA PRO A 171 13.95 -18.07 -1.22
C PRO A 171 12.99 -19.26 -1.09
N LEU A 172 12.33 -19.59 -2.20
CA LEU A 172 11.45 -20.75 -2.32
C LEU A 172 12.25 -22.00 -2.72
N GLN A 173 11.77 -23.16 -2.28
CA GLN A 173 12.27 -24.47 -2.68
C GLN A 173 11.20 -25.12 -3.57
N ASP A 174 11.61 -25.54 -4.77
CA ASP A 174 10.80 -26.27 -5.77
C ASP A 174 9.50 -25.62 -6.28
N VAL A 175 9.14 -24.44 -5.77
CA VAL A 175 7.96 -23.64 -6.18
C VAL A 175 8.41 -22.32 -6.81
N THR A 176 7.73 -21.91 -7.88
CA THR A 176 7.84 -20.56 -8.46
C THR A 176 6.53 -19.82 -8.34
N VAL A 177 6.61 -18.55 -7.96
CA VAL A 177 5.46 -17.63 -7.85
C VAL A 177 5.40 -16.68 -9.04
N ASN A 178 4.19 -16.22 -9.39
CA ASN A 178 3.97 -15.18 -10.40
C ASN A 178 3.63 -13.80 -9.77
N HIS A 179 3.47 -13.75 -8.45
CA HIS A 179 3.14 -12.58 -7.62
C HIS A 179 1.81 -11.91 -7.97
N ARG A 180 0.90 -12.63 -8.63
CA ARG A 180 -0.39 -12.14 -9.13
C ARG A 180 -1.56 -13.07 -8.80
N SER A 181 -1.31 -14.37 -8.77
CA SER A 181 -2.29 -15.37 -8.36
C SER A 181 -2.73 -15.11 -6.90
N PRO A 182 -3.99 -15.41 -6.54
CA PRO A 182 -4.41 -15.41 -5.14
C PRO A 182 -3.54 -16.34 -4.28
N TRP A 183 -3.29 -15.92 -3.05
CA TRP A 183 -2.57 -16.76 -2.08
C TRP A 183 -3.45 -17.91 -1.56
N GLU A 184 -2.86 -19.10 -1.55
CA GLU A 184 -3.37 -20.30 -0.92
C GLU A 184 -2.22 -20.99 -0.16
N ILE A 185 -2.51 -21.69 0.94
CA ILE A 185 -1.48 -22.32 1.78
C ILE A 185 -0.66 -23.31 0.94
N GLY A 186 0.67 -23.09 0.87
CA GLY A 186 1.62 -23.90 0.12
C GLY A 186 1.85 -23.43 -1.32
N ASN A 187 1.12 -22.42 -1.81
CA ASN A 187 1.41 -21.81 -3.11
C ASN A 187 2.39 -20.63 -3.01
N HIS A 188 2.66 -20.13 -1.79
CA HIS A 188 3.62 -19.06 -1.49
C HIS A 188 3.36 -17.69 -2.15
N GLU A 189 2.26 -17.51 -2.90
CA GLU A 189 1.97 -16.25 -3.58
C GLU A 189 1.84 -15.08 -2.57
N ASP A 190 2.48 -13.96 -2.89
CA ASP A 190 2.51 -12.75 -2.06
C ASP A 190 1.59 -11.64 -2.61
N GLY A 191 1.19 -11.73 -3.88
CA GLY A 191 0.39 -10.72 -4.58
C GLY A 191 1.15 -9.42 -4.89
N TYR A 192 2.49 -9.42 -4.87
CA TYR A 192 3.31 -8.21 -5.04
C TYR A 192 3.07 -7.54 -6.40
N LEU A 193 3.11 -8.30 -7.50
CA LEU A 193 2.92 -7.75 -8.85
C LEU A 193 1.45 -7.41 -9.13
N PHE A 194 0.48 -8.12 -8.52
CA PHE A 194 -0.92 -7.68 -8.51
C PHE A 194 -1.06 -6.31 -7.84
N GLY A 195 -0.34 -6.09 -6.73
CA GLY A 195 -0.22 -4.78 -6.09
C GLY A 195 0.38 -3.72 -6.99
N LEU A 196 1.51 -4.03 -7.61
CA LEU A 196 2.22 -3.11 -8.49
C LEU A 196 1.40 -2.75 -9.75
N ASP A 197 0.72 -3.70 -10.36
CA ASP A 197 -0.16 -3.44 -11.52
C ASP A 197 -1.31 -2.48 -11.16
N ARG A 198 -1.89 -2.61 -9.97
CA ARG A 198 -2.95 -1.71 -9.49
C ARG A 198 -2.42 -0.33 -9.12
N LEU A 199 -1.24 -0.25 -8.52
CA LEU A 199 -0.56 1.01 -8.24
C LEU A 199 -0.22 1.73 -9.57
N ILE A 200 0.30 1.01 -10.56
CA ILE A 200 0.55 1.51 -11.92
C ILE A 200 -0.75 2.01 -12.58
N SER A 201 -1.88 1.32 -12.41
CA SER A 201 -3.18 1.81 -12.89
C SER A 201 -3.59 3.12 -12.22
N ILE A 202 -3.38 3.28 -10.91
CA ILE A 202 -3.69 4.56 -10.24
C ILE A 202 -2.82 5.69 -10.79
N PHE A 203 -1.51 5.45 -10.94
CA PHE A 203 -0.62 6.46 -11.53
C PHE A 203 -0.96 6.78 -12.99
N ALA A 204 -1.42 5.81 -13.78
CA ALA A 204 -1.91 6.04 -15.15
C ALA A 204 -3.17 6.94 -15.18
N ASP A 205 -4.16 6.67 -14.32
CA ASP A 205 -5.37 7.50 -14.22
C ASP A 205 -5.03 8.95 -13.80
N LEU A 206 -4.00 9.15 -12.98
CA LEU A 206 -3.53 10.48 -12.57
C LEU A 206 -2.79 11.19 -13.70
N ASP A 207 -1.92 10.48 -14.43
CA ASP A 207 -1.15 10.99 -15.57
C ASP A 207 -2.09 11.41 -16.73
N GLU A 208 -3.15 10.63 -16.99
CA GLU A 208 -4.18 10.99 -17.98
C GLU A 208 -4.96 12.25 -17.58
N LYS A 209 -5.32 12.40 -16.29
CA LYS A 209 -6.04 13.58 -15.78
C LYS A 209 -5.19 14.85 -15.85
N LEU A 210 -3.90 14.78 -15.55
CA LEU A 210 -2.97 15.91 -15.76
C LEU A 210 -2.84 16.29 -17.23
N SER A 211 -2.90 15.31 -18.13
CA SER A 211 -2.81 15.53 -19.57
C SER A 211 -4.11 16.07 -20.19
N ASN A 212 -5.27 15.89 -19.54
CA ASN A 212 -6.59 16.25 -20.05
C ASN A 212 -7.50 16.89 -18.96
N PRO A 213 -7.18 18.10 -18.45
CA PRO A 213 -7.93 18.72 -17.35
C PRO A 213 -9.42 18.94 -17.65
N ASP A 214 -9.77 19.29 -18.89
CA ASP A 214 -11.15 19.57 -19.31
C ASP A 214 -12.11 18.37 -19.20
N LYS A 215 -11.59 17.14 -19.02
CA LYS A 215 -12.42 15.94 -18.84
C LYS A 215 -12.74 15.62 -17.38
N SER A 216 -12.02 16.19 -16.41
CA SER A 216 -12.21 15.83 -14.99
C SER A 216 -13.39 16.52 -14.30
N GLU A 217 -13.78 17.73 -14.71
CA GLU A 217 -14.84 18.49 -14.04
C GLU A 217 -16.26 17.93 -14.32
N ALA A 218 -16.44 17.21 -15.43
CA ALA A 218 -17.74 16.66 -15.86
C ALA A 218 -18.24 15.44 -15.05
N GLN A 219 -17.56 15.06 -13.95
CA GLN A 219 -17.92 13.89 -13.13
C GLN A 219 -18.04 14.17 -11.61
N GLU A 220 -17.86 15.42 -11.16
CA GLU A 220 -17.90 15.79 -9.73
C GLU A 220 -19.05 16.75 -9.35
N GLU A 221 -20.18 16.73 -10.05
CA GLU A 221 -21.43 17.31 -9.52
C GLU A 221 -22.15 16.32 -8.58
N PRO A 222 -22.25 16.60 -7.26
CA PRO A 222 -23.12 15.84 -6.37
C PRO A 222 -24.58 16.22 -6.62
N THR A 223 -25.40 15.28 -7.06
CA THR A 223 -26.85 15.47 -7.21
C THR A 223 -27.51 15.74 -5.86
N THR A 224 -27.69 17.02 -5.52
CA THR A 224 -28.37 17.47 -4.30
C THR A 224 -29.88 17.31 -4.43
N ASN A 225 -30.37 16.10 -4.17
CA ASN A 225 -31.80 15.82 -4.03
C ASN A 225 -32.34 16.42 -2.71
N ALA A 226 -32.55 17.74 -2.71
CA ALA A 226 -33.26 18.43 -1.65
C ALA A 226 -34.77 18.18 -1.79
N GLN A 227 -35.35 17.34 -0.93
CA GLN A 227 -36.80 17.26 -0.78
C GLN A 227 -37.32 18.55 -0.10
N PRO A 228 -38.40 19.17 -0.60
CA PRO A 228 -39.01 20.32 0.05
C PRO A 228 -39.76 19.88 1.31
N VAL A 229 -39.51 20.56 2.43
CA VAL A 229 -40.32 20.42 3.63
C VAL A 229 -41.63 21.19 3.41
N SER A 230 -42.75 20.47 3.39
CA SER A 230 -44.09 21.09 3.35
C SER A 230 -44.42 21.80 4.66
N SER A 231 -45.01 22.99 4.55
CA SER A 231 -45.58 23.76 5.67
C SER A 231 -46.87 23.16 6.21
#